data_AF-A0A8I3AU86-F1
#
_entry.id   AF-A0A8I3AU86-F1
#
_cell.length_a   1.000
_cell.length_b   1.000
_cell.length_c   1.000
_cell.angle_alpha   90.00
_cell.angle_beta   90.00
_cell.angle_gamma   90.00
#
_symmetry.space_group_name_H-M   'P 1'
#
loop_
_entity.id
_entity.type
_entity.pdbx_description
1 polymer ?
#
loop_
_entity_poly.entity_id
_entity_poly.type
_entity_poly.pdbx_seq_one_letter_code
_entity_poly.pdbx_strand_id
1 'polypeptide(L)'
;MGFGAMGLSYGYGAGGSDEERFKVLDRAWEIGCVNWDTAISYGDQLRRQRGPDRLRRLGVESIDLYYMHRANPSVAIEKTVQAMKELHQAGKIRYLGLSEVSSVTLRRAHAVHPIAAVQIEYNPWTLDIEGPSGTNLLDTCKELGVAVVAYSPLGRGILTGKYRSKNDFEPGDVRHYLERYQDENFRKNLVLVDKFEQVAKRKGCTLGQLVLAWLVAQWDKVIVIPGTKKIKYLEENFDSGKVEITSEEERELRELVSSSGISGSRNPFFGQFVDTVSL
;
A
#
# COMPACT_ATOMS: atom_id res chain seq x y z
N MET A 1 -10.07 -3.14 6.23
CA MET A 1 -9.50 -3.56 4.94
C MET A 1 -9.90 -2.57 3.85
N GLY A 2 -8.96 -2.10 3.02
CA GLY A 2 -9.26 -1.31 1.83
C GLY A 2 -8.94 -2.06 0.53
N PHE A 3 -9.13 -1.42 -0.61
CA PHE A 3 -8.89 -1.98 -1.94
C PHE A 3 -7.99 -1.08 -2.78
N GLY A 4 -6.88 -1.63 -3.29
CA GLY A 4 -5.97 -0.91 -4.19
C GLY A 4 -6.32 -1.11 -5.66
N ALA A 5 -6.74 -0.05 -6.35
CA ALA A 5 -7.25 -0.14 -7.73
C ALA A 5 -6.17 -0.17 -8.82
N MET A 6 -4.87 -0.07 -8.49
CA MET A 6 -3.79 -0.03 -9.48
C MET A 6 -3.81 -1.23 -10.45
N GLY A 7 -4.09 -2.41 -9.90
CA GLY A 7 -4.14 -3.67 -10.67
C GLY A 7 -5.27 -3.71 -11.71
N LEU A 8 -6.33 -2.91 -11.55
CA LEU A 8 -7.40 -2.76 -12.56
C LEU A 8 -6.93 -1.96 -13.78
N SER A 9 -5.75 -1.32 -13.73
CA SER A 9 -5.18 -0.58 -14.85
C SER A 9 -3.91 -1.22 -15.41
N TYR A 10 -2.81 -1.23 -14.64
CA TYR A 10 -1.50 -1.69 -15.11
C TYR A 10 -0.69 -2.34 -13.99
N GLY A 11 0.59 -2.62 -14.24
CA GLY A 11 1.59 -2.99 -13.23
C GLY A 11 1.83 -4.49 -13.13
N TYR A 12 0.76 -5.29 -13.12
CA TYR A 12 0.83 -6.75 -12.96
C TYR A 12 0.11 -7.47 -14.12
N GLY A 13 0.46 -7.10 -15.36
CA GLY A 13 -0.23 -7.50 -16.59
C GLY A 13 -1.47 -6.63 -16.91
N ALA A 14 -2.19 -6.96 -17.98
CA ALA A 14 -3.33 -6.16 -18.46
C ALA A 14 -4.50 -6.06 -17.46
N GLY A 15 -5.15 -4.89 -17.42
CA GLY A 15 -6.24 -4.54 -16.48
C GLY A 15 -7.61 -5.17 -16.76
N GLY A 16 -7.76 -6.00 -17.79
CA GLY A 16 -9.07 -6.52 -18.24
C GLY A 16 -9.92 -5.47 -18.96
N SER A 17 -11.14 -5.84 -19.34
CA SER A 17 -12.14 -4.95 -19.93
C SER A 17 -12.80 -4.05 -18.87
N ASP A 18 -13.42 -2.94 -19.29
CA ASP A 18 -14.16 -2.06 -18.35
C ASP A 18 -15.31 -2.83 -17.65
N GLU A 19 -15.97 -3.79 -18.33
CA GLU A 19 -17.00 -4.64 -17.72
C GLU A 19 -16.44 -5.54 -16.59
N GLU A 20 -15.28 -6.16 -16.79
CA GLU A 20 -14.63 -6.98 -15.76
C GLU A 20 -14.20 -6.13 -14.56
N ARG A 21 -13.68 -4.92 -14.81
CA ARG A 21 -13.27 -3.99 -13.77
C ARG A 21 -14.46 -3.52 -12.94
N PHE A 22 -15.58 -3.17 -13.58
CA PHE A 22 -16.79 -2.75 -12.87
C PHE A 22 -17.35 -3.87 -12.00
N LYS A 23 -17.38 -5.13 -12.47
CA LYS A 23 -17.80 -6.27 -11.64
C LYS A 23 -16.96 -6.42 -10.36
N VAL A 24 -15.66 -6.13 -10.41
CA VAL A 24 -14.79 -6.14 -9.21
C VAL A 24 -15.16 -4.99 -8.26
N LEU A 25 -15.43 -3.80 -8.78
CA LEU A 25 -15.81 -2.64 -7.97
C LEU A 25 -17.21 -2.81 -7.34
N ASP A 26 -18.18 -3.28 -8.12
CA ASP A 26 -19.52 -3.61 -7.63
C ASP A 26 -19.42 -4.64 -6.49
N ARG A 27 -18.61 -5.69 -6.69
CA ARG A 27 -18.41 -6.69 -5.65
C ARG A 27 -17.72 -6.12 -4.41
N ALA A 28 -16.76 -5.22 -4.57
CA ALA A 28 -16.09 -4.57 -3.45
C ALA A 28 -17.09 -3.78 -2.61
N TRP A 29 -18.02 -3.08 -3.26
CA TRP A 29 -19.11 -2.37 -2.59
C TRP A 29 -20.04 -3.34 -1.85
N GLU A 30 -20.50 -4.40 -2.51
CA GLU A 30 -21.43 -5.39 -1.94
C GLU A 30 -20.89 -6.07 -0.67
N ILE A 31 -19.59 -6.36 -0.60
CA ILE A 31 -18.97 -6.98 0.57
C ILE A 31 -18.65 -5.97 1.69
N GLY A 32 -18.94 -4.69 1.49
CA GLY A 32 -18.66 -3.62 2.46
C GLY A 32 -17.22 -3.09 2.42
N CYS A 33 -16.46 -3.37 1.35
CA CYS A 33 -15.17 -2.74 1.13
C CYS A 33 -15.41 -1.34 0.55
N VAL A 34 -15.42 -0.32 1.41
CA VAL A 34 -15.76 1.07 1.03
C VAL A 34 -14.56 2.02 0.92
N ASN A 35 -13.35 1.55 1.27
CA ASN A 35 -12.13 2.34 1.14
C ASN A 35 -11.37 1.94 -0.13
N TRP A 36 -11.56 2.68 -1.22
CA TRP A 36 -10.94 2.41 -2.52
C TRP A 36 -9.81 3.42 -2.79
N ASP A 37 -8.59 2.90 -2.92
CA ASP A 37 -7.40 3.67 -3.25
C ASP A 37 -7.16 3.69 -4.77
N THR A 38 -7.04 4.90 -5.33
CA THR A 38 -6.76 5.11 -6.75
C THR A 38 -5.88 6.35 -6.95
N ALA A 39 -5.31 6.51 -8.14
CA ALA A 39 -4.44 7.63 -8.47
C ALA A 39 -4.59 8.06 -9.92
N ILE A 40 -4.26 9.33 -10.21
CA ILE A 40 -4.25 9.87 -11.59
C ILE A 40 -3.25 9.11 -12.48
N SER A 41 -2.17 8.61 -11.89
CA SER A 41 -1.19 7.78 -12.59
C SER A 41 -1.78 6.44 -13.04
N TYR A 42 -2.87 5.99 -12.41
CA TYR A 42 -3.63 4.80 -12.79
C TYR A 42 -4.55 5.17 -13.95
N GLY A 43 -4.36 4.49 -15.07
CA GLY A 43 -5.08 4.75 -16.31
C GLY A 43 -4.40 4.05 -17.48
N ASP A 44 -5.24 3.54 -18.38
CA ASP A 44 -4.81 3.02 -19.67
C ASP A 44 -4.06 4.13 -20.43
N GLN A 45 -3.05 3.78 -21.24
CA GLN A 45 -2.13 4.75 -21.86
C GLN A 45 -2.84 5.92 -22.57
N LEU A 46 -4.06 5.70 -23.09
CA LEU A 46 -4.91 6.69 -23.76
C LEU A 46 -5.62 7.69 -22.82
N ARG A 47 -5.81 7.36 -21.54
CA ARG A 47 -6.56 8.15 -20.55
C ARG A 47 -5.67 8.88 -19.53
N ARG A 48 -4.35 8.84 -19.70
CA ARG A 48 -3.37 9.62 -18.89
C ARG A 48 -3.39 11.12 -19.21
N GLN A 49 -4.56 11.69 -19.51
CA GLN A 49 -4.68 13.13 -19.66
C GLN A 49 -4.64 13.78 -18.27
N ARG A 50 -3.64 14.63 -18.06
CA ARG A 50 -3.51 15.52 -16.89
C ARG A 50 -4.52 16.66 -17.04
N GLY A 51 -5.81 16.34 -16.91
CA GLY A 51 -6.90 17.31 -16.94
C GLY A 51 -7.30 17.78 -15.53
N PRO A 52 -7.84 19.00 -15.38
CA PRO A 52 -8.07 19.63 -14.08
C PRO A 52 -9.24 19.05 -13.26
N ASP A 53 -10.08 18.17 -13.82
CA ASP A 53 -11.36 17.85 -13.17
C ASP A 53 -11.45 16.40 -12.65
N ARG A 54 -10.70 16.12 -11.57
CA ARG A 54 -10.72 14.84 -10.85
C ARG A 54 -12.11 14.48 -10.32
N LEU A 55 -12.82 15.49 -9.81
CA LEU A 55 -14.18 15.37 -9.29
C LEU A 55 -15.13 14.92 -10.40
N ARG A 56 -15.09 15.59 -11.56
CA ARG A 56 -15.87 15.18 -12.74
C ARG A 56 -15.55 13.77 -13.20
N ARG A 57 -14.28 13.36 -13.22
CA ARG A 57 -13.89 12.00 -13.62
C ARG A 57 -14.45 10.93 -12.70
N LEU A 58 -14.53 11.21 -11.40
CA LEU A 58 -15.10 10.32 -10.40
C LEU A 58 -16.62 10.43 -10.31
N GLY A 59 -17.23 11.47 -10.87
CA GLY A 59 -18.65 11.74 -10.72
C GLY A 59 -19.05 12.13 -9.29
N VAL A 60 -18.13 12.73 -8.52
CA VAL A 60 -18.34 13.10 -7.10
C VAL A 60 -18.12 14.59 -6.89
N GLU A 61 -18.80 15.15 -5.90
CA GLU A 61 -18.64 16.57 -5.50
C GLU A 61 -17.44 16.79 -4.56
N SER A 62 -17.03 15.75 -3.84
CA SER A 62 -15.92 15.80 -2.89
C SER A 62 -15.18 14.46 -2.84
N ILE A 63 -13.86 14.51 -2.66
CA ILE A 63 -13.03 13.32 -2.42
C ILE A 63 -12.82 13.16 -0.91
N ASP A 64 -13.09 11.98 -0.35
CA ASP A 64 -12.92 11.76 1.09
C ASP A 64 -11.47 11.95 1.53
N LEU A 65 -10.50 11.29 0.89
CA LEU A 65 -9.08 11.40 1.25
C LEU A 65 -8.22 11.70 0.03
N TYR A 66 -7.54 12.84 0.05
CA TYR A 66 -6.71 13.31 -1.06
C TYR A 66 -5.21 13.31 -0.70
N TYR A 67 -4.43 12.58 -1.50
CA TYR A 67 -3.00 12.39 -1.25
C TYR A 67 -2.10 13.31 -2.07
N MET A 68 -1.05 13.81 -1.42
CA MET A 68 0.21 14.09 -2.13
C MET A 68 0.92 12.76 -2.39
N HIS A 69 0.92 12.30 -3.66
CA HIS A 69 1.42 10.96 -4.02
C HIS A 69 2.94 10.79 -3.85
N ARG A 70 3.73 11.83 -4.11
CA ARG A 70 5.18 11.87 -3.85
C ARG A 70 5.58 13.29 -3.48
N ALA A 71 6.40 13.44 -2.45
CA ALA A 71 6.96 14.74 -2.10
C ALA A 71 7.93 15.21 -3.18
N ASN A 72 7.89 16.51 -3.50
CA ASN A 72 8.95 17.16 -4.24
C ASN A 72 9.98 17.68 -3.22
N PRO A 73 11.19 17.12 -3.15
CA PRO A 73 12.17 17.51 -2.11
C PRO A 73 12.54 19.00 -2.19
N SER A 74 12.43 19.61 -3.37
CA SER A 74 12.75 21.04 -3.59
C SER A 74 11.63 22.01 -3.22
N VAL A 75 10.48 21.51 -2.73
CA VAL A 75 9.34 22.34 -2.32
C VAL A 75 9.04 22.04 -0.85
N ALA A 76 9.09 23.08 -0.01
CA ALA A 76 8.76 22.96 1.40
C ALA A 76 7.34 22.41 1.60
N ILE A 77 7.21 21.38 2.43
CA ILE A 77 5.95 20.64 2.62
C ILE A 77 4.80 21.55 3.07
N GLU A 78 5.10 22.62 3.82
CA GLU A 78 4.12 23.59 4.30
C GLU A 78 3.38 24.26 3.13
N LYS A 79 4.08 24.56 2.03
CA LYS A 79 3.47 25.15 0.82
C LYS A 79 2.49 24.17 0.18
N THR A 80 2.87 22.90 0.10
CA THR A 80 2.00 21.85 -0.46
C THR A 80 0.77 21.63 0.40
N VAL A 81 0.94 21.52 1.71
CA VAL A 81 -0.17 21.29 2.66
C VAL A 81 -1.09 22.51 2.73
N GLN A 82 -0.55 23.73 2.62
CA GLN A 82 -1.37 24.95 2.54
C GLN A 82 -2.28 24.93 1.30
N ALA A 83 -1.76 24.54 0.13
CA ALA A 83 -2.59 24.39 -1.07
C ALA A 83 -3.64 23.27 -0.93
N MET A 84 -3.31 22.16 -0.26
CA MET A 84 -4.29 21.09 0.03
C MET A 84 -5.36 21.57 1.02
N LYS A 85 -4.99 22.36 2.02
CA LYS A 85 -5.91 22.98 2.98
C LYS A 85 -6.91 23.90 2.30
N GLU A 86 -6.50 24.66 1.29
CA GLU A 86 -7.42 25.48 0.48
C GLU A 86 -8.47 24.63 -0.25
N LEU A 87 -8.07 23.46 -0.78
CA LEU A 87 -9.03 22.51 -1.37
C LEU A 87 -10.01 21.94 -0.34
N HIS A 88 -9.52 21.69 0.88
CA HIS A 88 -10.37 21.23 1.99
C HIS A 88 -11.38 22.31 2.39
N GLN A 89 -10.93 23.56 2.55
CA GLN A 89 -11.79 24.71 2.87
C GLN A 89 -12.84 24.98 1.78
N ALA A 90 -12.50 24.69 0.51
CA ALA A 90 -13.43 24.78 -0.61
C ALA A 90 -14.41 23.57 -0.70
N GLY A 91 -14.39 22.63 0.24
CA GLY A 91 -15.26 21.44 0.27
C GLY A 91 -14.90 20.36 -0.76
N LYS A 92 -13.83 20.53 -1.53
CA LYS A 92 -13.44 19.63 -2.62
C LYS A 92 -12.79 18.33 -2.12
N ILE A 93 -12.19 18.38 -0.94
CA ILE A 93 -11.58 17.21 -0.27
C ILE A 93 -11.95 17.23 1.21
N ARG A 94 -12.14 16.07 1.86
CA ARG A 94 -12.48 16.01 3.29
C ARG A 94 -11.26 15.83 4.18
N TYR A 95 -10.32 14.99 3.77
CA TYR A 95 -9.11 14.66 4.52
C TYR A 95 -7.86 14.78 3.65
N LEU A 96 -6.74 15.10 4.29
CA LEU A 96 -5.43 15.19 3.65
C LEU A 96 -4.59 13.96 3.98
N GLY A 97 -3.97 13.38 2.96
CA GLY A 97 -3.03 12.28 3.09
C GLY A 97 -1.68 12.62 2.47
N LEU A 98 -0.62 11.99 2.97
CA LEU A 98 0.72 12.06 2.38
C LEU A 98 1.20 10.66 2.01
N SER A 99 2.14 10.56 1.08
CA SER A 99 2.72 9.27 0.71
C SER A 99 4.24 9.38 0.69
N GLU A 100 4.89 8.40 1.31
CA GLU A 100 6.34 8.18 1.25
C GLU A 100 7.18 9.37 1.75
N VAL A 101 6.66 10.07 2.75
CA VAL A 101 7.35 11.15 3.48
C VAL A 101 8.09 10.62 4.70
N SER A 102 9.11 11.33 5.15
CA SER A 102 9.78 11.07 6.44
C SER A 102 8.91 11.48 7.64
N SER A 103 9.31 11.06 8.84
CA SER A 103 8.74 11.56 10.11
C SER A 103 8.88 13.07 10.29
N VAL A 104 10.02 13.65 9.90
CA VAL A 104 10.27 15.11 10.01
C VAL A 104 9.30 15.88 9.12
N THR A 105 9.15 15.45 7.88
CA THR A 105 8.23 16.05 6.91
C THR A 105 6.77 15.86 7.32
N LEU A 106 6.40 14.69 7.87
CA LEU A 106 5.06 14.45 8.41
C LEU A 106 4.72 15.42 9.55
N ARG A 107 5.61 15.61 10.53
CA ARG A 107 5.38 16.54 11.66
C ARG A 107 5.17 17.98 11.18
N ARG A 108 6.01 18.44 10.26
CA ARG A 108 5.90 19.78 9.65
C ARG A 108 4.58 19.95 8.89
N ALA A 109 4.18 18.95 8.11
CA ALA A 109 2.89 18.94 7.42
C ALA A 109 1.72 19.03 8.40
N HIS A 110 1.72 18.17 9.42
CA HIS A 110 0.65 18.08 10.41
C HIS A 110 0.47 19.37 11.22
N ALA A 111 1.55 20.13 11.44
CA ALA A 111 1.49 21.45 12.08
C ALA A 111 0.74 22.50 11.24
N VAL A 112 0.68 22.37 9.91
CA VAL A 112 -0.05 23.29 9.01
C VAL A 112 -1.54 22.95 8.94
N HIS A 113 -1.84 21.65 8.82
CA HIS A 113 -3.19 21.10 8.83
C HIS A 113 -3.14 19.61 9.23
N PRO A 114 -4.10 19.10 10.01
CA PRO A 114 -4.13 17.69 10.39
C PRO A 114 -4.05 16.75 9.18
N ILE A 115 -3.06 15.85 9.22
CA ILE A 115 -2.91 14.78 8.22
C ILE A 115 -3.67 13.56 8.73
N ALA A 116 -4.56 13.00 7.92
CA ALA A 116 -5.37 11.85 8.30
C ALA A 116 -4.65 10.52 8.10
N ALA A 117 -3.81 10.42 7.05
CA ALA A 117 -3.12 9.19 6.71
C ALA A 117 -1.77 9.42 6.04
N VAL A 118 -0.84 8.48 6.28
CA VAL A 118 0.37 8.30 5.47
C VAL A 118 0.29 6.96 4.75
N GLN A 119 0.48 6.99 3.43
CA GLN A 119 0.56 5.80 2.60
C GLN A 119 2.03 5.41 2.36
N ILE A 120 2.39 4.15 2.63
CA ILE A 120 3.75 3.64 2.59
C ILE A 120 3.73 2.15 2.19
N GLU A 121 4.82 1.60 1.62
CA GLU A 121 4.90 0.14 1.49
C GLU A 121 5.19 -0.46 2.84
N TYR A 122 4.37 -1.42 3.23
CA TYR A 122 4.51 -2.11 4.50
C TYR A 122 4.05 -3.55 4.32
N ASN A 123 4.97 -4.48 4.53
CA ASN A 123 4.77 -5.93 4.39
C ASN A 123 5.93 -6.67 5.08
N PRO A 124 5.84 -8.00 5.30
CA PRO A 124 6.94 -8.80 5.85
C PRO A 124 8.32 -8.63 5.19
N TRP A 125 8.41 -8.13 3.95
CA TRP A 125 9.70 -7.84 3.30
C TRP A 125 10.18 -6.38 3.47
N THR A 126 9.35 -5.51 4.03
CA THR A 126 9.57 -4.07 4.16
C THR A 126 8.99 -3.60 5.49
N LEU A 127 9.77 -3.69 6.56
CA LEU A 127 9.41 -3.20 7.90
C LEU A 127 10.11 -1.89 8.27
N ASP A 128 10.76 -1.23 7.30
CA ASP A 128 11.56 -0.01 7.54
C ASP A 128 10.81 1.08 8.29
N ILE A 129 9.49 1.21 8.04
CA ILE A 129 8.61 2.18 8.72
C ILE A 129 8.64 2.06 10.27
N GLU A 130 8.92 0.87 10.79
CA GLU A 130 8.95 0.59 12.23
C GLU A 130 10.25 1.01 12.91
N GLY A 131 11.28 1.37 12.14
CA GLY A 131 12.62 1.59 12.68
C GLY A 131 13.33 2.80 12.08
N PRO A 132 14.61 3.00 12.45
CA PRO A 132 15.35 4.19 12.07
C PRO A 132 15.57 4.31 10.55
N SER A 133 15.63 3.19 9.81
CA SER A 133 15.76 3.22 8.34
C SER A 133 14.56 3.87 7.65
N GLY A 134 13.36 3.73 8.21
CA GLY A 134 12.14 4.44 7.80
C GLY A 134 11.80 5.61 8.71
N THR A 135 12.80 6.20 9.37
CA THR A 135 12.67 7.40 10.22
C THR A 135 11.78 7.26 11.46
N ASN A 136 11.50 6.02 11.90
CA ASN A 136 10.51 5.70 12.95
C ASN A 136 9.13 6.29 12.63
N LEU A 137 8.72 6.19 11.36
CA LEU A 137 7.49 6.80 10.87
C LEU A 137 6.24 6.15 11.48
N LEU A 138 6.25 4.86 11.81
CA LEU A 138 5.12 4.23 12.52
C LEU A 138 4.87 4.89 13.88
N ASP A 139 5.93 5.14 14.66
CA ASP A 139 5.80 5.77 15.98
C ASP A 139 5.35 7.22 15.85
N THR A 140 5.86 7.95 14.85
CA THR A 140 5.37 9.31 14.57
C THR A 140 3.88 9.31 14.17
N CYS A 141 3.42 8.33 13.39
CA CYS A 141 2.01 8.16 13.07
C CYS A 141 1.16 7.89 14.32
N LYS A 142 1.63 7.03 15.24
CA LYS A 142 0.97 6.75 16.52
C LYS A 142 0.85 8.02 17.37
N GLU A 143 1.94 8.76 17.53
CA GLU A 143 1.97 10.01 18.30
C GLU A 143 1.01 11.07 17.76
N LEU A 144 0.93 11.23 16.43
CA LEU A 144 0.08 12.23 15.78
C LEU A 144 -1.35 11.72 15.52
N GLY A 145 -1.65 10.46 15.80
CA GLY A 145 -2.94 9.82 15.51
C GLY A 145 -3.24 9.63 14.01
N VAL A 146 -2.21 9.62 13.16
CA VAL A 146 -2.27 9.53 11.70
C VAL A 146 -2.35 8.06 11.27
N ALA A 147 -3.32 7.67 10.45
CA ALA A 147 -3.43 6.29 9.98
C ALA A 147 -2.27 5.89 9.05
N VAL A 148 -1.89 4.61 9.05
CA VAL A 148 -0.90 4.05 8.11
C VAL A 148 -1.64 3.25 7.05
N VAL A 149 -1.57 3.69 5.79
CA VAL A 149 -2.13 2.97 4.65
C VAL A 149 -1.04 2.16 3.96
N ALA A 150 -1.04 0.85 4.18
CA ALA A 150 -0.03 -0.06 3.68
C ALA A 150 -0.32 -0.46 2.22
N TYR A 151 0.49 0.04 1.29
CA TYR A 151 0.47 -0.38 -0.11
C TYR A 151 1.40 -1.56 -0.37
N SER A 152 1.12 -2.32 -1.44
CA SER A 152 1.78 -3.61 -1.71
C SER A 152 1.88 -4.53 -0.48
N PRO A 153 0.81 -4.70 0.32
CA PRO A 153 0.87 -5.44 1.58
C PRO A 153 1.20 -6.92 1.39
N LEU A 154 0.95 -7.46 0.20
CA LEU A 154 1.27 -8.84 -0.19
C LEU A 154 2.62 -8.96 -0.93
N GLY A 155 3.53 -7.99 -0.78
CA GLY A 155 4.84 -7.99 -1.45
C GLY A 155 4.68 -8.11 -2.97
N ARG A 156 3.78 -7.31 -3.55
CA ARG A 156 3.44 -7.36 -4.99
C ARG A 156 3.02 -8.76 -5.45
N GLY A 157 2.29 -9.48 -4.60
CA GLY A 157 1.74 -10.80 -4.85
C GLY A 157 2.63 -11.98 -4.43
N ILE A 158 3.89 -11.75 -4.01
CA ILE A 158 4.74 -12.88 -3.62
C ILE A 158 4.29 -13.55 -2.32
N LEU A 159 3.75 -12.77 -1.39
CA LEU A 159 3.23 -13.22 -0.11
C LEU A 159 1.81 -13.81 -0.25
N THR A 160 1.50 -14.37 -1.42
CA THR A 160 0.37 -15.29 -1.62
C THR A 160 0.83 -16.72 -1.90
N GLY A 161 2.15 -16.95 -2.00
CA GLY A 161 2.74 -18.26 -2.28
C GLY A 161 2.66 -18.68 -3.76
N LYS A 162 1.92 -17.93 -4.59
CA LYS A 162 1.64 -18.29 -5.98
C LYS A 162 2.87 -18.26 -6.88
N TYR A 163 3.78 -17.30 -6.66
CA TYR A 163 4.93 -17.06 -7.51
C TYR A 163 6.17 -17.71 -6.88
N ARG A 164 6.87 -18.54 -7.62
CA ARG A 164 8.06 -19.31 -7.20
C ARG A 164 9.27 -19.01 -8.08
N SER A 165 9.08 -18.35 -9.22
CA SER A 165 10.15 -17.91 -10.10
C SER A 165 9.75 -16.66 -10.91
N LYS A 166 10.75 -15.98 -11.50
CA LYS A 166 10.49 -14.86 -12.42
C LYS A 166 9.70 -15.27 -13.68
N ASN A 167 9.70 -16.56 -14.02
CA ASN A 167 8.99 -17.10 -15.17
C ASN A 167 7.47 -17.23 -14.91
N ASP A 168 7.03 -17.08 -13.67
CA ASP A 168 5.61 -17.11 -13.31
C ASP A 168 4.91 -15.76 -13.54
N PHE A 169 5.67 -14.73 -13.95
CA PHE A 169 5.14 -13.41 -14.25
C PHE A 169 4.73 -13.30 -15.73
N GLU A 170 3.66 -12.55 -15.97
CA GLU A 170 3.19 -12.27 -17.32
C GLU A 170 4.19 -11.35 -18.06
N PRO A 171 4.29 -11.44 -19.40
CA PRO A 171 5.07 -10.51 -20.19
C PRO A 171 4.71 -9.05 -19.88
N GLY A 172 5.73 -8.21 -19.63
CA GLY A 172 5.57 -6.80 -19.30
C GLY A 172 5.25 -6.51 -17.82
N ASP A 173 5.26 -7.51 -16.94
CA ASP A 173 5.14 -7.30 -15.50
C ASP A 173 6.35 -6.55 -14.93
N VAL A 174 6.10 -5.52 -14.11
CA VAL A 174 7.16 -4.67 -13.56
C VAL A 174 8.12 -5.43 -12.62
N ARG A 175 7.68 -6.56 -12.06
CA ARG A 175 8.50 -7.39 -11.15
C ARG A 175 9.72 -7.99 -11.84
N HIS A 176 9.71 -8.14 -13.16
CA HIS A 176 10.90 -8.53 -13.93
C HIS A 176 12.08 -7.57 -13.76
N TYR A 177 11.86 -6.32 -13.35
CA TYR A 177 12.90 -5.29 -13.20
C TYR A 177 13.26 -4.99 -11.75
N LEU A 178 12.62 -5.66 -10.78
CA LEU A 178 12.84 -5.40 -9.36
C LEU A 178 13.90 -6.36 -8.80
N GLU A 179 14.91 -5.82 -8.12
CA GLU A 179 16.06 -6.59 -7.59
C GLU A 179 15.65 -7.76 -6.69
N ARG A 180 14.61 -7.59 -5.87
CA ARG A 180 14.08 -8.62 -4.96
C ARG A 180 13.55 -9.86 -5.67
N TYR A 181 13.25 -9.76 -6.97
CA TYR A 181 12.69 -10.83 -7.80
C TYR A 181 13.70 -11.36 -8.84
N GLN A 182 14.96 -10.95 -8.73
CA GLN A 182 16.03 -11.45 -9.59
C GLN A 182 16.66 -12.70 -8.99
N ASP A 183 16.77 -13.75 -9.80
CA ASP A 183 17.52 -14.99 -9.59
C ASP A 183 17.78 -15.35 -8.12
N GLU A 184 19.00 -15.14 -7.63
CA GLU A 184 19.42 -15.54 -6.28
C GLU A 184 18.73 -14.76 -5.15
N ASN A 185 18.42 -13.47 -5.37
CA ASN A 185 17.63 -12.70 -4.40
C ASN A 185 16.25 -13.31 -4.24
N PHE A 186 15.61 -13.68 -5.36
CA PHE A 186 14.28 -14.27 -5.34
C PHE A 186 14.30 -15.59 -4.55
N ARG A 187 15.25 -16.48 -4.86
CA ARG A 187 15.40 -17.77 -4.19
C ARG A 187 15.60 -17.61 -2.67
N LYS A 188 16.42 -16.65 -2.23
CA LYS A 188 16.62 -16.35 -0.80
C LYS A 188 15.34 -15.83 -0.15
N ASN A 189 14.65 -14.90 -0.82
CA ASN A 189 13.45 -14.26 -0.27
C ASN A 189 12.26 -15.23 -0.15
N LEU A 190 12.19 -16.28 -0.99
CA LEU A 190 11.17 -17.33 -0.90
C LEU A 190 11.21 -18.12 0.41
N VAL A 191 12.36 -18.16 1.11
CA VAL A 191 12.48 -18.85 2.39
C VAL A 191 11.49 -18.28 3.42
N LEU A 192 11.32 -16.96 3.47
CA LEU A 192 10.34 -16.34 4.37
C LEU A 192 8.90 -16.68 3.97
N VAL A 193 8.62 -16.74 2.67
CA VAL A 193 7.31 -17.13 2.12
C VAL A 193 6.95 -18.54 2.58
N ASP A 194 7.89 -19.49 2.47
CA ASP A 194 7.68 -20.89 2.87
C ASP A 194 7.43 -21.03 4.37
N LYS A 195 8.14 -20.26 5.19
CA LYS A 195 7.94 -20.29 6.64
C LYS A 195 6.58 -19.70 7.04
N PHE A 196 6.18 -18.56 6.47
CA PHE A 196 4.84 -17.99 6.71
C PHE A 196 3.74 -18.92 6.22
N GLU A 197 3.94 -19.63 5.10
CA GLU A 197 2.95 -20.58 4.59
C GLU A 197 2.70 -21.73 5.57
N GLN A 198 3.72 -22.18 6.31
CA GLN A 198 3.55 -23.18 7.37
C GLN A 198 2.67 -22.67 8.51
N VAL A 199 2.85 -21.41 8.93
CA VAL A 199 2.00 -20.77 9.95
C VAL A 199 0.55 -20.68 9.44
N ALA A 200 0.36 -20.22 8.20
CA ALA A 200 -0.96 -20.08 7.58
C ALA A 200 -1.71 -21.43 7.50
N LYS A 201 -0.99 -22.50 7.12
CA LYS A 201 -1.51 -23.88 7.09
C LYS A 201 -1.97 -24.35 8.46
N ARG A 202 -1.18 -24.12 9.53
CA ARG A 202 -1.58 -24.47 10.90
C ARG A 202 -2.80 -23.69 11.36
N LYS A 203 -2.89 -22.41 10.98
CA LYS A 203 -4.02 -21.53 11.30
C LYS A 203 -5.29 -21.84 10.51
N GLY A 204 -5.17 -22.48 9.36
CA GLY A 204 -6.30 -22.80 8.48
C GLY A 204 -6.76 -21.62 7.61
N CYS A 205 -5.86 -20.71 7.25
CA CYS A 205 -6.15 -19.59 6.34
C CYS A 205 -5.16 -19.56 5.16
N THR A 206 -5.42 -18.74 4.14
CA THR A 206 -4.44 -18.57 3.05
C THR A 206 -3.25 -17.75 3.54
N LEU A 207 -2.09 -17.92 2.90
CA LEU A 207 -0.91 -17.11 3.21
C LEU A 207 -1.20 -15.61 3.06
N GLY A 208 -1.96 -15.21 2.03
CA GLY A 208 -2.36 -13.82 1.84
C GLY A 208 -3.21 -13.31 3.01
N GLN A 209 -4.14 -14.11 3.50
CA GLN A 209 -4.97 -13.76 4.65
C GLN A 209 -4.13 -13.59 5.93
N LEU A 210 -3.21 -14.52 6.21
CA LEU A 210 -2.32 -14.42 7.36
C LEU A 210 -1.52 -13.11 7.32
N VAL A 211 -0.92 -12.79 6.18
CA VAL A 211 -0.07 -11.60 6.02
C VAL A 211 -0.87 -10.31 6.19
N LEU A 212 -2.07 -10.24 5.60
CA LEU A 212 -2.93 -9.06 5.72
C LEU A 212 -3.42 -8.87 7.17
N ALA A 213 -3.84 -9.94 7.83
CA ALA A 213 -4.24 -9.91 9.24
C ALA A 213 -3.08 -9.51 10.15
N TRP A 214 -1.89 -10.07 9.90
CA TRP A 214 -0.67 -9.73 10.62
C TRP A 214 -0.33 -8.24 10.52
N LEU A 215 -0.41 -7.63 9.34
CA LEU A 215 -0.15 -6.20 9.18
C LEU A 215 -1.16 -5.33 9.94
N VAL A 216 -2.45 -5.68 9.89
CA VAL A 216 -3.51 -4.95 10.62
C VAL A 216 -3.35 -5.08 12.14
N ALA A 217 -2.83 -6.21 12.62
CA ALA A 217 -2.58 -6.43 14.05
C ALA A 217 -1.49 -5.52 14.65
N GLN A 218 -0.65 -4.89 13.82
CA GLN A 218 0.48 -4.09 14.31
C GLN A 218 0.08 -2.78 14.97
N TRP A 219 -1.06 -2.22 14.57
CA TRP A 219 -1.66 -1.04 15.20
C TRP A 219 -3.10 -0.82 14.67
N ASP A 220 -4.00 -0.32 15.52
CA ASP A 220 -5.44 -0.17 15.22
C ASP A 220 -5.75 0.73 14.02
N LYS A 221 -4.81 1.61 13.63
CA LYS A 221 -4.91 2.47 12.45
C LYS A 221 -4.05 2.04 11.26
N VAL A 222 -3.61 0.78 11.22
CA VAL A 222 -3.02 0.20 9.99
C VAL A 222 -4.14 -0.29 9.08
N ILE A 223 -4.16 0.25 7.86
CA ILE A 223 -5.11 -0.09 6.81
C ILE A 223 -4.32 -0.66 5.64
N VAL A 224 -4.53 -1.93 5.31
CA VAL A 224 -3.96 -2.54 4.11
C VAL A 224 -4.88 -2.32 2.90
N ILE A 225 -4.28 -2.06 1.73
CA ILE A 225 -4.98 -1.89 0.45
C ILE A 225 -4.54 -2.93 -0.59
N PRO A 226 -4.76 -4.25 -0.37
CA PRO A 226 -4.45 -5.25 -1.37
C PRO A 226 -5.24 -5.00 -2.66
N GLY A 227 -4.56 -5.08 -3.80
CA GLY A 227 -5.17 -4.93 -5.12
C GLY A 227 -5.38 -6.27 -5.82
N THR A 228 -6.40 -6.37 -6.65
CA THR A 228 -6.68 -7.56 -7.46
C THR A 228 -7.54 -7.22 -8.68
N LYS A 229 -7.54 -8.12 -9.66
CA LYS A 229 -8.40 -8.10 -10.85
C LYS A 229 -9.52 -9.15 -10.81
N LYS A 230 -9.54 -10.00 -9.77
CA LYS A 230 -10.45 -11.15 -9.69
C LYS A 230 -11.24 -11.10 -8.40
N ILE A 231 -12.56 -11.25 -8.53
CA ILE A 231 -13.53 -11.27 -7.41
C ILE A 231 -13.10 -12.27 -6.33
N LYS A 232 -12.73 -13.51 -6.72
CA LYS A 232 -12.26 -14.52 -5.76
C LYS A 232 -11.18 -14.00 -4.80
N TYR A 233 -10.18 -13.29 -5.34
CA TYR A 233 -9.10 -12.75 -4.50
C TYR A 233 -9.52 -11.48 -3.75
N LEU A 234 -10.50 -10.74 -4.24
CA LEU A 234 -11.06 -9.60 -3.52
C LEU A 234 -11.76 -10.09 -2.24
N GLU A 235 -12.60 -11.12 -2.38
CA GLU A 235 -13.28 -11.77 -1.24
C GLU A 235 -12.28 -12.40 -0.28
N GLU A 236 -11.31 -13.17 -0.79
CA GLU A 236 -10.25 -13.78 0.03
C GLU A 236 -9.47 -12.71 0.83
N ASN A 237 -9.06 -11.63 0.16
CA ASN A 237 -8.34 -10.53 0.80
C ASN A 237 -9.22 -9.82 1.84
N PHE A 238 -10.49 -9.55 1.53
CA PHE A 238 -11.39 -8.85 2.46
C PHE A 238 -11.69 -9.70 3.70
N ASP A 239 -11.85 -11.00 3.52
CA ASP A 239 -12.07 -11.97 4.60
C ASP A 239 -10.86 -12.14 5.53
N SER A 240 -9.68 -11.62 5.18
CA SER A 240 -8.54 -11.52 6.11
C SER A 240 -8.89 -10.74 7.38
N GLY A 241 -9.89 -9.84 7.34
CA GLY A 241 -10.38 -9.15 8.52
C GLY A 241 -11.05 -10.05 9.56
N LYS A 242 -11.33 -11.32 9.22
CA LYS A 242 -11.87 -12.35 10.13
C LYS A 242 -10.77 -13.20 10.77
N VAL A 243 -9.52 -13.03 10.36
CA VAL A 243 -8.38 -13.79 10.89
C VAL A 243 -7.77 -13.02 12.06
N GLU A 244 -7.86 -13.59 13.26
CA GLU A 244 -7.25 -13.02 14.46
C GLU A 244 -5.83 -13.56 14.67
N ILE A 245 -4.85 -12.67 14.87
CA ILE A 245 -3.46 -13.04 15.16
C ILE A 245 -3.28 -13.11 16.67
N THR A 246 -2.90 -14.29 17.17
CA THR A 246 -2.59 -14.49 18.59
C THR A 246 -1.22 -13.88 18.95
N SER A 247 -0.98 -13.65 20.25
CA SER A 247 0.31 -13.13 20.71
C SER A 247 1.47 -14.10 20.42
N GLU A 248 1.21 -15.40 20.46
CA GLU A 248 2.18 -16.44 20.12
C GLU A 248 2.53 -16.42 18.62
N GLU A 249 1.52 -16.32 17.75
CA GLU A 249 1.73 -16.20 16.30
C GLU A 249 2.42 -14.90 15.94
N GLU A 250 2.07 -13.79 16.58
CA GLU A 250 2.75 -12.50 16.39
C GLU A 250 4.25 -12.64 16.69
N ARG A 251 4.60 -13.22 17.84
CA ARG A 251 6.00 -13.45 18.22
C ARG A 251 6.71 -14.36 17.22
N GLU A 252 6.08 -15.46 16.81
CA GLU A 252 6.63 -16.36 15.80
C GLU A 252 6.89 -15.63 14.48
N LEU A 253 5.90 -14.92 13.94
CA LEU A 253 6.01 -14.20 12.67
C LEU A 253 7.09 -13.11 12.73
N ARG A 254 7.22 -12.40 13.87
CA ARG A 254 8.29 -11.44 14.12
C ARG A 254 9.67 -12.09 14.05
N GLU A 255 9.87 -13.20 14.75
CA GLU A 255 11.13 -13.97 14.74
C GLU A 255 11.46 -14.47 13.32
N LEU A 256 10.46 -14.92 12.57
CA LEU A 256 10.63 -15.35 11.18
C LEU A 256 11.13 -14.21 10.28
N VAL A 257 10.55 -13.02 10.39
CA VAL A 257 11.00 -11.86 9.60
C VAL A 257 12.42 -11.44 9.99
N SER A 258 12.69 -11.31 11.29
CA SER A 258 14.01 -10.90 11.79
C SER A 258 15.14 -11.87 11.41
N SER A 259 14.86 -13.17 11.30
CA SER A 259 15.86 -14.20 10.99
C SER A 259 16.09 -14.44 9.49
N SER A 260 15.14 -14.08 8.62
CA SER A 260 15.26 -14.39 7.18
C SER A 260 16.15 -13.40 6.42
N GLY A 261 16.03 -12.10 6.71
CA GLY A 261 16.64 -11.03 5.90
C GLY A 261 16.11 -10.99 4.46
N ILE A 262 15.95 -9.79 3.89
CA ILE A 262 15.47 -9.65 2.50
C ILE A 262 16.61 -9.15 1.61
N SER A 263 16.85 -9.87 0.52
CA SER A 263 17.88 -9.57 -0.47
C SER A 263 17.32 -8.72 -1.61
N GLY A 264 18.08 -7.70 -2.02
CA GLY A 264 17.72 -6.78 -3.11
C GLY A 264 16.96 -5.54 -2.63
N SER A 265 17.21 -4.42 -3.30
CA SER A 265 16.53 -3.14 -3.02
C SER A 265 15.03 -3.23 -3.29
N ARG A 266 14.24 -2.56 -2.44
CA ARG A 266 12.78 -2.45 -2.58
C ARG A 266 12.39 -1.80 -3.91
N ASN A 267 13.02 -0.68 -4.24
CA ASN A 267 12.83 0.04 -5.49
C ASN A 267 13.87 1.18 -5.59
N PRO A 268 14.76 1.19 -6.60
CA PRO A 268 15.74 2.26 -6.75
C PRO A 268 15.18 3.56 -7.37
N PHE A 269 13.96 3.55 -7.92
CA PHE A 269 13.46 4.62 -8.80
C PHE A 269 12.59 5.68 -8.12
N PHE A 270 12.06 5.41 -6.93
CA PHE A 270 11.21 6.36 -6.21
C PHE A 270 11.78 6.62 -4.82
N GLY A 271 11.82 7.90 -4.42
CA GLY A 271 12.21 8.30 -3.08
C GLY A 271 11.26 7.69 -2.03
N GLN A 272 11.86 7.13 -0.98
CA GLN A 272 11.18 6.55 0.18
C GLN A 272 11.54 7.40 1.39
N PHE A 273 10.57 7.63 2.28
CA PHE A 273 10.76 8.46 3.48
C PHE A 273 11.37 9.84 3.16
N VAL A 274 10.80 10.51 2.16
CA VAL A 274 11.35 11.73 1.57
C VAL A 274 11.23 12.92 2.51
N ASP A 275 12.36 13.62 2.69
CA ASP A 275 12.39 14.96 3.29
C ASP A 275 12.20 16.06 2.24
N THR A 276 11.59 17.16 2.68
CA THR A 276 11.47 18.39 1.90
C THR A 276 12.31 19.50 2.50
N VAL A 277 12.77 20.44 1.66
CA VAL A 277 13.43 21.66 2.13
C VAL A 277 12.60 22.40 3.19
N SER A 278 13.27 23.08 4.11
CA SER A 278 12.62 23.97 5.08
C SER A 278 11.98 25.17 4.37
N LEU A 279 10.98 25.79 5.01
CA LEU A 279 10.39 27.04 4.54
C LEU A 279 11.41 28.19 4.59
#